data_AF-A0A4P9ZKI3-F1
#
_entry.id   AF-A0A4P9ZKI3-F1
#
_cell.length_a   1.000
_cell.length_b   1.000
_cell.length_c   1.000
_cell.angle_alpha   90.00
_cell.angle_beta   90.00
_cell.angle_gamma   90.00
#
_symmetry.space_group_name_H-M   'P 1'
#
loop_
_entity.id
_entity.type
_entity.pdbx_description
1 polymer ?
#
loop_
_entity_poly.entity_id
_entity_poly.type
_entity_poly.pdbx_seq_one_letter_code
_entity_poly.pdbx_strand_id
1 'polypeptide(L)'
;MSDDLISALYPPPPIYYKYFTKSNLDKFKALDDPALITGELKLQVPPEIPQSAHYRGYGSVWSLETKIPSLKSLGFTQLYQDEDEIITSKTKIAELHKLLDSLLLNFLELVASVAVDPSKFYIKIEHLKLLIINMNHLLNTYRPHQTRESLIMLLQKLIQDKRDETAQIDKALEDAKKSILELVQRDTDLPIDLT
;
A
#
# COMPACT_ATOMS: atom_id res chain seq x y z
N MET A 1 -10.70 43.91 -4.43
CA MET A 1 -10.33 43.42 -3.09
C MET A 1 -11.62 42.99 -2.42
N SER A 2 -12.15 41.83 -2.78
CA SER A 2 -13.39 41.32 -2.20
C SER A 2 -13.04 40.52 -0.94
N ASP A 3 -13.29 41.15 0.21
CA ASP A 3 -13.55 40.49 1.48
C ASP A 3 -14.80 39.60 1.33
N ASP A 4 -14.65 38.44 0.69
CA ASP A 4 -15.67 37.40 0.77
C ASP A 4 -15.40 36.58 2.03
N LEU A 5 -16.19 36.93 3.04
CA LEU A 5 -16.43 36.21 4.28
C LEU A 5 -16.01 34.73 4.20
N ILE A 6 -15.09 34.36 5.09
CA ILE A 6 -14.86 32.99 5.54
C ILE A 6 -16.14 32.52 6.28
N SER A 7 -17.22 32.24 5.56
CA SER A 7 -18.49 31.78 6.14
C SER A 7 -18.65 30.26 6.13
N ALA A 8 -17.75 29.54 5.44
CA ALA A 8 -17.79 28.08 5.35
C ALA A 8 -16.40 27.50 5.60
N LEU A 9 -16.35 26.47 6.47
CA LEU A 9 -15.13 25.73 6.80
C LEU A 9 -14.55 24.96 5.60
N TYR A 10 -15.37 24.68 4.59
CA TYR A 10 -14.99 23.91 3.41
C TYR A 10 -15.26 24.69 2.13
N PRO A 11 -14.36 24.61 1.13
CA PRO A 11 -14.57 25.25 -0.16
C PRO A 11 -15.77 24.60 -0.88
N PRO A 12 -16.51 25.38 -1.70
CA PRO A 12 -17.55 24.81 -2.56
C PRO A 12 -16.93 23.86 -3.59
N PRO A 13 -17.72 22.91 -4.13
CA PRO A 13 -17.23 21.99 -5.15
C PRO A 13 -16.73 22.74 -6.39
N PRO A 14 -15.76 22.16 -7.16
CA PRO A 14 -15.22 22.79 -8.36
C PRO A 14 -16.31 23.15 -9.37
N ILE A 15 -16.23 24.33 -9.99
CA ILE A 15 -17.25 24.87 -10.93
C ILE A 15 -17.66 23.92 -12.06
N TYR A 16 -16.81 22.94 -12.37
CA TYR A 16 -17.03 21.95 -13.43
C TYR A 16 -18.31 21.13 -13.22
N TYR A 17 -18.81 20.98 -11.98
CA TYR A 17 -20.02 20.22 -11.69
C TYR A 17 -21.25 20.71 -12.47
N LYS A 18 -21.30 22.01 -12.83
CA LYS A 18 -22.43 22.61 -13.57
C LYS A 18 -22.57 22.06 -14.99
N TYR A 19 -21.49 21.57 -15.59
CA TYR A 19 -21.50 21.05 -16.96
C TYR A 19 -21.96 19.59 -17.03
N PHE A 20 -22.07 18.89 -15.88
CA PHE A 20 -22.59 17.52 -15.76
C PHE A 20 -24.13 17.49 -15.79
N THR A 21 -24.71 17.95 -16.89
CA THR A 21 -26.17 17.90 -17.14
C THR A 21 -26.55 16.65 -17.95
N LYS A 22 -27.81 16.20 -17.82
CA LYS A 22 -28.33 15.06 -18.60
C LYS A 22 -28.18 15.27 -20.11
N SER A 23 -28.49 16.48 -20.59
CA SER A 23 -28.36 16.83 -22.01
C SER A 23 -26.91 16.75 -22.50
N ASN A 24 -25.95 17.21 -21.70
CA ASN A 24 -24.53 17.15 -22.06
C ASN A 24 -24.01 15.70 -22.02
N LEU A 25 -24.53 14.86 -21.12
CA LEU A 25 -24.20 13.43 -21.06
C LEU A 25 -24.75 12.66 -22.27
N ASP A 26 -25.97 12.98 -22.70
CA ASP A 26 -26.57 12.34 -23.88
C ASP A 26 -25.81 12.73 -25.16
N LYS A 27 -25.39 13.99 -25.27
CA LYS A 27 -24.50 14.45 -26.35
C LYS A 27 -23.14 13.75 -26.31
N PHE A 28 -22.55 13.61 -25.13
CA PHE A 28 -21.28 12.90 -24.97
C PHE A 28 -21.38 11.43 -25.38
N LYS A 29 -22.46 10.73 -24.99
CA LYS A 29 -22.71 9.34 -25.40
C LYS A 29 -22.96 9.17 -26.89
N ALA A 30 -23.48 10.20 -27.55
CA ALA A 30 -23.71 10.19 -29.00
C ALA A 30 -22.43 10.50 -29.80
N LEU A 31 -21.39 11.05 -29.17
CA LEU A 31 -20.07 11.28 -29.77
C LEU A 31 -19.12 10.15 -29.36
N ASP A 32 -18.94 9.17 -30.24
CA ASP A 32 -17.98 8.08 -30.03
C ASP A 32 -16.52 8.51 -30.23
N ASP A 33 -16.28 9.58 -30.99
CA ASP A 33 -14.93 10.01 -31.39
C ASP A 33 -14.33 11.04 -30.41
N PRO A 34 -13.21 10.73 -29.75
CA PRO A 34 -12.60 11.60 -28.73
C PRO A 34 -12.04 12.92 -29.30
N ALA A 35 -11.77 13.00 -30.60
CA ALA A 35 -11.28 14.20 -31.27
C ALA A 35 -12.38 15.25 -31.53
N LEU A 36 -13.66 14.84 -31.51
CA LEU A 36 -14.81 15.72 -31.73
C LEU A 36 -15.34 16.37 -30.44
N ILE A 37 -14.80 15.96 -29.28
CA ILE A 37 -15.18 16.49 -27.97
C ILE A 37 -14.60 17.90 -27.81
N THR A 38 -15.43 18.91 -28.05
CA THR A 38 -15.05 20.32 -27.99
C THR A 38 -15.74 21.05 -26.83
N GLY A 39 -15.04 22.06 -26.28
CA GLY A 39 -15.59 22.97 -25.26
C GLY A 39 -15.96 22.27 -23.94
N GLU A 40 -17.19 22.48 -23.49
CA GLU A 40 -17.72 22.04 -22.18
C GLU A 40 -17.81 20.51 -22.04
N LEU A 41 -17.90 19.78 -23.15
CA LEU A 41 -17.93 18.31 -23.17
C LEU A 41 -16.58 17.70 -22.81
N LYS A 42 -15.47 18.43 -22.96
CA LYS A 42 -14.13 17.97 -22.57
C LYS A 42 -14.04 17.70 -21.07
N LEU A 43 -14.84 18.40 -20.27
CA LEU A 43 -14.89 18.23 -18.81
C LEU A 43 -15.54 16.90 -18.39
N GLN A 44 -16.22 16.19 -19.30
CA GLN A 44 -16.75 14.86 -19.05
C GLN A 44 -15.71 13.74 -19.23
N VAL A 45 -14.59 14.06 -19.88
CA VAL A 45 -13.44 13.15 -19.99
C VAL A 45 -12.56 13.35 -18.76
N PRO A 46 -12.16 12.28 -18.05
CA PRO A 46 -11.15 12.38 -17.01
C PRO A 46 -9.89 13.08 -17.53
N PRO A 47 -9.26 13.96 -16.75
CA PRO A 47 -8.04 14.64 -17.18
C PRO A 47 -6.91 13.63 -17.42
N GLU A 48 -6.00 13.98 -18.33
CA GLU A 48 -4.79 13.19 -18.56
C GLU A 48 -3.93 13.10 -17.31
N ILE A 49 -3.27 11.96 -17.13
CA ILE A 49 -2.35 11.76 -16.02
C ILE A 49 -1.21 12.78 -16.15
N PRO A 50 -0.97 13.62 -15.13
CA PRO A 50 0.10 14.59 -15.20
C PRO A 50 1.45 13.90 -15.38
N GLN A 51 2.23 14.34 -16.38
CA GLN A 51 3.62 13.87 -16.58
C GLN A 51 4.60 14.52 -15.58
N SER A 52 4.14 15.49 -14.78
CA SER A 52 4.96 16.17 -13.80
C SER A 52 5.31 15.23 -12.65
N ALA A 53 6.60 15.14 -12.29
CA ALA A 53 7.08 14.28 -11.20
C ALA A 53 6.43 14.55 -9.83
N HIS A 54 5.67 15.64 -9.67
CA HIS A 54 4.98 16.02 -8.45
C HIS A 54 3.54 16.45 -8.74
N TYR A 55 2.64 16.24 -7.77
CA TYR A 55 1.26 16.73 -7.77
C TYR A 55 0.93 17.35 -6.40
N ARG A 56 0.04 18.34 -6.38
CA ARG A 56 -0.39 18.96 -5.12
C ARG A 56 -1.68 18.31 -4.64
N GLY A 57 -1.68 17.82 -3.41
CA GLY A 57 -2.82 17.17 -2.77
C GLY A 57 -2.94 17.58 -1.31
N TYR A 58 -4.11 18.08 -0.90
CA TYR A 58 -4.42 18.44 0.49
C TYR A 58 -3.39 19.37 1.16
N GLY A 59 -2.97 20.41 0.42
CA GLY A 59 -2.00 21.39 0.91
C GLY A 59 -0.53 20.98 0.73
N SER A 60 -0.24 19.70 0.52
CA SER A 60 1.12 19.17 0.35
C SER A 60 1.47 18.90 -1.10
N VAL A 61 2.75 19.00 -1.43
CA VAL A 61 3.30 18.56 -2.71
C VAL A 61 3.76 17.12 -2.55
N TRP A 62 3.21 16.23 -3.37
CA TRP A 62 3.48 14.80 -3.40
C TRP A 62 4.29 14.46 -4.66
N SER A 63 5.21 13.51 -4.57
CA SER A 63 5.95 12.99 -5.73
C SER A 63 5.19 11.80 -6.34
N LEU A 64 5.16 11.70 -7.68
CA LEU A 64 4.60 10.55 -8.41
C LEU A 64 5.52 9.33 -8.30
N GLU A 65 6.83 9.54 -8.33
CA GLU A 65 7.81 8.49 -8.06
C GLU A 65 8.22 8.54 -6.58
N THR A 66 7.84 7.51 -5.81
CA THR A 66 8.28 7.33 -4.43
C THR A 66 9.72 6.82 -4.39
N LYS A 67 10.68 7.64 -4.81
CA LYS A 67 12.09 7.37 -4.57
C LYS A 67 12.42 7.80 -3.14
N ILE A 68 13.01 6.89 -2.36
CA ILE A 68 13.48 7.22 -1.02
C ILE A 68 14.67 8.17 -1.20
N PRO A 69 14.62 9.42 -0.69
CA PRO A 69 15.73 10.34 -0.80
C PRO A 69 16.96 9.76 -0.10
N SER A 70 18.13 9.89 -0.71
CA SER A 70 19.38 9.40 -0.13
C SER A 70 19.75 10.25 1.09
N LEU A 71 20.33 9.64 2.13
CA LEU A 71 20.75 10.36 3.34
C LEU A 71 21.73 11.51 3.02
N LYS A 72 22.60 11.32 2.01
CA LYS A 72 23.52 12.37 1.53
C LYS A 72 22.78 13.57 0.94
N SER A 73 21.70 13.35 0.19
CA SER A 73 20.87 14.45 -0.37
C SER A 73 20.11 15.24 0.71
N LEU A 74 19.87 14.60 1.86
CA LEU A 74 19.24 15.21 3.03
C LEU A 74 20.25 15.84 4.01
N GLY A 75 21.56 15.79 3.69
CA GLY A 75 22.62 16.35 4.53
C GLY A 75 23.00 15.49 5.73
N PHE A 76 22.57 14.23 5.79
CA PHE A 76 22.92 13.29 6.86
C PHE A 76 24.08 12.38 6.48
N THR A 77 24.95 12.08 7.45
CA THR A 77 26.00 11.07 7.30
C THR A 77 25.38 9.68 7.33
N GLN A 78 25.60 8.95 6.25
CA GLN A 78 25.20 7.56 6.12
C GLN A 78 26.20 6.67 6.88
N LEU A 79 25.69 5.86 7.79
CA LEU A 79 26.49 5.04 8.72
C LEU A 79 26.67 3.59 8.26
N TYR A 80 26.08 3.20 7.13
CA TYR A 80 26.16 1.85 6.56
C TYR A 80 26.62 1.90 5.10
N GLN A 81 27.15 0.79 4.60
CA GLN A 81 27.60 0.71 3.20
C GLN A 81 26.39 0.65 2.27
N ASP A 82 26.33 1.59 1.32
CA ASP A 82 25.36 1.61 0.23
C ASP A 82 25.86 0.69 -0.88
N GLU A 83 25.90 -0.61 -0.60
CA GLU A 83 26.11 -1.57 -1.66
C GLU A 83 24.74 -1.88 -2.26
N ASP A 84 24.62 -1.43 -3.52
CA ASP A 84 23.44 -1.46 -4.38
C ASP A 84 22.64 -2.76 -4.28
N GLU A 85 21.35 -2.65 -4.65
CA GLU A 85 20.20 -3.58 -4.77
C GLU A 85 20.40 -5.12 -4.76
N ILE A 86 21.63 -5.61 -4.90
CA ILE A 86 22.07 -7.00 -4.95
C ILE A 86 22.46 -7.53 -3.55
N ILE A 87 22.78 -6.66 -2.59
CA ILE A 87 23.15 -7.12 -1.25
C ILE A 87 21.92 -7.57 -0.46
N THR A 88 21.83 -8.89 -0.35
CA THR A 88 20.98 -9.73 0.50
C THR A 88 20.30 -8.96 1.64
N SER A 89 18.97 -9.08 1.72
CA SER A 89 18.13 -8.66 2.86
C SER A 89 18.77 -8.93 4.23
N LYS A 90 19.58 -9.98 4.35
CA LYS A 90 20.37 -10.36 5.52
C LYS A 90 21.40 -9.33 5.96
N THR A 91 22.15 -8.71 5.04
CA THR A 91 23.17 -7.71 5.39
C THR A 91 22.50 -6.45 5.92
N LYS A 92 21.39 -6.02 5.30
CA LYS A 92 20.59 -4.88 5.80
C LYS A 92 20.05 -5.14 7.22
N ILE A 93 19.60 -6.36 7.50
CA ILE A 93 19.17 -6.75 8.85
C ILE A 93 20.34 -6.72 9.83
N ALA A 94 21.53 -7.19 9.43
CA ALA A 94 22.72 -7.14 10.27
C ALA A 94 23.16 -5.70 10.59
N GLU A 95 23.14 -4.81 9.60
CA GLU A 95 23.42 -3.38 9.79
C GLU A 95 22.36 -2.71 10.70
N LEU A 96 21.08 -3.08 10.57
CA LEU A 96 20.04 -2.59 11.47
C LEU A 96 20.30 -3.00 12.92
N HIS A 97 20.71 -4.25 13.15
CA HIS A 97 21.08 -4.72 14.49
C HIS A 97 22.30 -3.97 15.05
N LYS A 98 23.34 -3.75 14.23
CA LYS A 98 24.50 -2.94 14.66
C LYS A 98 24.12 -1.50 15.03
N LEU A 99 23.24 -0.87 14.25
CA LEU A 99 22.73 0.47 14.55
C LEU A 99 21.89 0.49 15.82
N LEU A 100 21.12 -0.56 16.10
CA LEU A 100 20.35 -0.73 17.33
C LEU A 100 21.26 -0.89 18.55
N ASP A 101 22.30 -1.72 18.45
CA ASP A 101 23.31 -1.85 19.51
C ASP A 101 24.03 -0.52 19.77
N SER A 102 24.39 0.20 18.70
CA SER A 102 24.99 1.54 18.79
C SER A 102 24.04 2.58 19.41
N LEU A 103 22.73 2.48 19.12
CA LEU A 103 21.70 3.32 19.72
C LEU A 103 21.57 3.06 21.22
N LEU A 104 21.53 1.78 21.62
CA LEU A 104 21.45 1.39 23.02
C LEU A 104 22.68 1.86 23.79
N LEU A 105 23.88 1.70 23.21
CA LEU A 105 25.12 2.18 23.81
C LEU A 105 25.13 3.71 23.97
N ASN A 106 24.74 4.45 22.92
CA ASN A 106 24.64 5.91 23.00
C ASN A 106 23.58 6.37 24.02
N PHE A 107 22.49 5.63 24.18
CA PHE A 107 21.49 5.92 25.21
C PHE A 107 22.04 5.69 26.62
N LEU A 108 22.79 4.60 26.84
CA LEU A 108 23.44 4.34 28.12
C LEU A 108 24.48 5.43 28.44
N GLU A 109 25.29 5.84 27.45
CA GLU A 109 26.22 6.95 27.58
C GLU A 109 25.53 8.27 27.85
N LEU A 110 24.34 8.52 27.27
CA LEU A 110 23.54 9.70 27.57
C LEU A 110 23.07 9.69 29.03
N VAL A 111 22.52 8.58 29.52
CA VAL A 111 22.08 8.45 30.92
C VAL A 111 23.24 8.65 31.88
N ALA A 112 24.39 8.02 31.61
CA ALA A 112 25.61 8.20 32.40
C ALA A 112 26.13 9.64 32.33
N SER A 113 26.13 10.26 31.15
CA SER A 113 26.57 11.64 30.97
C SER A 113 25.66 12.62 31.70
N VAL A 114 24.34 12.43 31.68
CA VAL A 114 23.39 13.30 32.39
C VAL A 114 23.55 13.16 33.91
N ALA A 115 23.93 11.97 34.40
CA ALA A 115 24.21 11.77 35.82
C ALA A 115 25.51 12.46 36.29
N VAL A 116 26.51 12.60 35.42
CA VAL A 116 27.84 13.17 35.77
C VAL A 116 27.95 14.66 35.42
N ASP A 117 27.58 15.05 34.20
CA ASP A 117 27.62 16.42 33.69
C ASP A 117 26.40 16.70 32.79
N PRO A 118 25.33 17.27 33.39
CA PRO A 118 24.09 17.58 32.68
C PRO A 118 24.26 18.57 31.51
N SER A 119 25.39 19.28 31.40
CA SER A 119 25.57 20.37 30.43
C SER A 119 25.83 19.86 29.00
N LYS A 120 26.29 18.61 28.85
CA LYS A 120 26.78 18.05 27.57
C LYS A 120 25.82 17.07 26.90
N PHE A 121 24.58 16.97 27.39
CA PHE A 121 23.58 16.02 26.89
C PHE A 121 23.23 16.22 25.40
N TYR A 122 23.29 17.46 24.89
CA TYR A 122 22.88 17.81 23.53
C TYR A 122 23.68 17.09 22.44
N ILE A 123 24.98 16.84 22.67
CA ILE A 123 25.85 16.16 21.69
C ILE A 123 25.38 14.72 21.49
N LYS A 124 25.04 14.03 22.59
CA LYS A 124 24.55 12.65 22.55
C LYS A 124 23.14 12.55 21.96
N ILE A 125 22.30 13.57 22.14
CA ILE A 125 20.99 13.64 21.48
C ILE A 125 21.14 13.74 19.96
N GLU A 126 22.07 14.55 19.45
CA GLU A 126 22.31 14.65 18.00
C GLU A 126 22.81 13.31 17.42
N HIS A 127 23.67 12.60 18.13
CA HIS A 127 24.10 11.25 17.73
C HIS A 127 22.93 10.27 17.69
N LEU A 128 22.06 10.30 18.70
CA LEU A 128 20.86 9.47 18.78
C LEU A 128 19.90 9.76 17.63
N LYS A 129 19.67 11.05 17.33
CA LYS A 129 18.86 11.49 16.19
C LYS A 129 19.42 10.97 14.87
N LEU A 130 20.74 11.08 14.67
CA LEU A 130 21.41 10.57 13.48
C LEU A 130 21.25 9.06 13.33
N LEU A 131 21.40 8.29 14.41
CA LEU A 131 21.18 6.84 14.42
C LEU A 131 19.75 6.47 14.04
N ILE A 132 18.75 7.15 14.62
CA ILE A 132 17.34 6.93 14.30
C ILE A 132 17.03 7.22 12.83
N ILE A 133 17.57 8.31 12.29
CA ILE A 133 17.37 8.67 10.88
C ILE A 133 17.98 7.59 9.95
N ASN A 134 19.19 7.11 10.26
CA ASN A 134 19.83 6.04 9.51
C ASN A 134 19.04 4.73 9.58
N MET A 135 18.54 4.34 10.76
CA MET A 135 17.68 3.17 10.91
C MET A 135 16.38 3.30 10.13
N ASN A 136 15.72 4.46 10.18
CA ASN A 136 14.49 4.70 9.44
C ASN A 136 14.73 4.59 7.93
N HIS A 137 15.82 5.19 7.44
CA HIS A 137 16.21 5.04 6.04
C HIS A 137 16.42 3.57 5.66
N LEU A 138 17.16 2.80 6.46
CA LEU A 138 17.40 1.38 6.23
C LEU A 138 16.09 0.56 6.22
N LEU A 139 15.17 0.82 7.15
CA LEU A 139 13.83 0.23 7.17
C LEU A 139 13.01 0.59 5.92
N ASN A 140 13.10 1.83 5.46
CA ASN A 140 12.43 2.26 4.24
C ASN A 140 12.98 1.51 3.01
N THR A 141 14.29 1.28 2.93
CA THR A 141 14.88 0.47 1.85
C THR A 141 14.46 -1.00 1.90
N TYR A 142 13.99 -1.51 3.06
CA TYR A 142 13.51 -2.88 3.22
C TYR A 142 12.03 -3.06 2.81
N ARG A 143 11.25 -1.97 2.71
CA ARG A 143 9.82 -1.99 2.36
C ARG A 143 9.51 -2.80 1.09
N PRO A 144 10.26 -2.68 -0.03
CA PRO A 144 9.95 -3.46 -1.23
C PRO A 144 10.03 -4.97 -1.01
N HIS A 145 11.00 -5.43 -0.21
CA HIS A 145 11.12 -6.85 0.16
C HIS A 145 9.94 -7.28 1.04
N GLN A 146 9.59 -6.48 2.05
CA GLN A 146 8.43 -6.75 2.92
C GLN A 146 7.13 -6.89 2.11
N THR A 147 6.89 -6.01 1.13
CA THR A 147 5.69 -6.07 0.28
C THR A 147 5.67 -7.33 -0.57
N ARG A 148 6.81 -7.76 -1.12
CA ARG A 148 6.91 -9.00 -1.89
C ARG A 148 6.59 -10.22 -1.04
N GLU A 149 7.18 -10.33 0.15
CA GLU A 149 6.87 -11.43 1.09
C GLU A 149 5.40 -11.41 1.52
N SER A 150 4.84 -10.23 1.79
CA SER A 150 3.42 -10.08 2.14
C SER A 150 2.50 -10.55 1.00
N LEU A 151 2.85 -10.25 -0.26
CA LEU A 151 2.13 -10.72 -1.43
C LEU A 151 2.22 -12.24 -1.58
N ILE A 152 3.40 -12.82 -1.37
CA ILE A 152 3.59 -14.28 -1.42
C ILE A 152 2.72 -14.95 -0.36
N MET A 153 2.72 -14.45 0.88
CA MET A 153 1.86 -14.97 1.96
C MET A 153 0.38 -14.88 1.60
N LEU A 154 -0.07 -13.77 1.01
CA LEU A 154 -1.45 -13.60 0.56
C LEU A 154 -1.81 -14.63 -0.51
N LEU A 155 -0.95 -14.83 -1.51
CA LEU A 155 -1.17 -15.80 -2.58
C LEU A 155 -1.18 -17.24 -2.06
N GLN A 156 -0.29 -17.58 -1.14
CA GLN A 156 -0.28 -18.89 -0.49
C GLN A 156 -1.58 -19.15 0.26
N LYS A 157 -2.09 -18.16 0.99
CA LYS A 157 -3.39 -18.25 1.67
C LYS A 157 -4.53 -18.48 0.66
N LEU A 158 -4.57 -17.72 -0.42
CA LEU A 158 -5.58 -17.88 -1.47
C LEU A 158 -5.56 -19.27 -2.11
N ILE A 159 -4.37 -19.83 -2.34
CA ILE A 159 -4.22 -21.20 -2.87
C ILE A 159 -4.76 -22.22 -1.86
N GLN A 160 -4.46 -22.04 -0.57
CA GLN A 160 -4.95 -22.93 0.47
C GLN A 160 -6.47 -22.87 0.58
N ASP A 161 -7.04 -21.66 0.65
CA ASP A 161 -8.49 -21.45 0.71
C ASP A 161 -9.19 -22.12 -0.49
N LYS A 162 -8.62 -22.00 -1.71
CA LYS A 162 -9.16 -22.65 -2.92
C LYS A 162 -9.08 -24.17 -2.90
N ARG A 163 -8.01 -24.74 -2.33
CA ARG A 163 -7.89 -26.19 -2.15
C ARG A 163 -8.91 -26.72 -1.16
N ASP A 164 -9.13 -25.99 -0.07
CA ASP A 164 -10.10 -26.35 0.95
C ASP A 164 -11.53 -26.26 0.41
N GLU A 165 -11.87 -25.22 -0.37
CA GLU A 165 -13.14 -25.13 -1.10
C GLU A 165 -13.35 -26.32 -2.05
N THR A 166 -12.32 -26.70 -2.82
CA THR A 166 -12.41 -27.84 -3.76
C THR A 166 -12.63 -29.15 -3.02
N ALA A 167 -11.90 -29.39 -1.93
CA ALA A 167 -12.07 -30.59 -1.11
C ALA A 167 -13.46 -30.68 -0.46
N GLN A 168 -14.04 -29.54 -0.07
CA GLN A 168 -15.41 -29.49 0.45
C GLN A 168 -16.45 -29.85 -0.62
N ILE A 169 -16.26 -29.36 -1.86
CA ILE A 169 -17.12 -29.70 -2.99
C ILE A 169 -17.02 -31.19 -3.32
N ASP A 170 -15.81 -31.74 -3.37
CA ASP A 170 -15.58 -33.16 -3.65
C ASP A 170 -16.24 -34.05 -2.59
N LYS A 171 -16.13 -33.67 -1.32
CA LYS A 171 -16.80 -34.38 -0.22
C LYS A 171 -18.32 -34.33 -0.35
N ALA A 172 -18.90 -33.16 -0.66
CA ALA A 172 -20.33 -33.01 -0.86
C ALA A 172 -20.84 -33.84 -2.06
N LEU A 173 -20.04 -33.94 -3.13
CA LEU A 173 -20.34 -34.78 -4.29
C LEU A 173 -20.31 -36.28 -3.92
N GLU A 174 -19.33 -36.71 -3.12
CA GLU A 174 -19.24 -38.09 -2.65
C GLU A 174 -20.42 -38.46 -1.75
N ASP A 175 -20.78 -37.59 -0.81
CA ASP A 175 -21.96 -37.73 0.05
C ASP A 175 -23.24 -37.83 -0.79
N ALA A 176 -23.44 -36.94 -1.77
CA ALA A 176 -24.58 -36.96 -2.67
C ALA A 176 -24.64 -38.24 -3.52
N LYS A 177 -23.49 -38.68 -4.06
CA LYS A 177 -23.40 -39.93 -4.84
C LYS A 177 -23.75 -41.15 -4.00
N LYS A 178 -23.30 -41.19 -2.74
CA LYS A 178 -23.64 -42.25 -1.80
C LYS A 178 -25.14 -42.28 -1.51
N SER A 179 -25.76 -41.13 -1.24
CA SER A 179 -27.21 -41.04 -1.03
C SER A 179 -28.01 -41.49 -2.25
N ILE A 180 -27.57 -41.15 -3.47
CA ILE A 180 -28.23 -41.62 -4.70
C ILE A 180 -28.10 -43.14 -4.84
N LEU A 181 -26.92 -43.71 -4.58
CA LEU A 181 -26.70 -45.17 -4.62
C LEU A 181 -27.58 -45.91 -3.61
N GLU A 182 -27.71 -45.41 -2.39
CA GLU A 182 -28.60 -45.96 -1.37
C GLU A 182 -30.07 -45.92 -1.82
N LEU A 183 -30.52 -44.84 -2.47
CA LEU A 183 -31.88 -44.72 -2.99
C LEU A 183 -32.14 -45.67 -4.17
N VAL A 184 -31.18 -45.79 -5.10
CA VAL A 184 -31.30 -46.70 -6.27
C VAL A 184 -31.36 -48.15 -5.83
N GLN A 185 -30.55 -48.55 -4.84
CA GLN A 185 -30.63 -49.91 -4.26
C GLN A 185 -31.99 -50.19 -3.63
N ARG A 186 -32.60 -49.18 -2.99
CA ARG A 186 -33.92 -49.30 -2.37
C ARG A 186 -35.05 -49.45 -3.39
N ASP A 187 -34.94 -48.83 -4.57
CA ASP A 187 -35.94 -48.95 -5.64
C ASP A 187 -35.79 -50.26 -6.46
N THR A 188 -34.59 -50.85 -6.52
CA THR A 188 -34.39 -52.15 -7.20
C THR A 188 -34.94 -53.37 -6.42
N ASP A 189 -35.30 -53.20 -5.14
CA ASP A 189 -35.89 -54.25 -4.29
C ASP A 189 -37.43 -54.28 -4.32
N LEU A 190 -38.09 -53.51 -5.19
CA LEU A 190 -39.54 -53.64 -5.44
C LEU A 190 -39.81 -54.82 -6.40
N PRO A 191 -40.53 -55.88 -5.98
CA PRO A 191 -40.84 -57.00 -6.85
C PRO A 191 -41.79 -56.53 -7.95
N ILE A 192 -41.41 -56.81 -9.20
CA ILE A 192 -42.31 -56.71 -10.36
C ILE A 192 -43.43 -57.72 -10.13
N ASP A 193 -44.60 -57.23 -9.71
CA ASP A 193 -45.80 -58.06 -9.58
C ASP A 193 -46.26 -58.45 -11.00
N LEU A 194 -45.95 -59.70 -11.36
CA LEU A 194 -46.42 -60.38 -12.55
C LEU A 194 -47.87 -60.82 -12.32
N THR A 195 -48.81 -60.06 -12.87
CA THR A 195 -50.16 -60.55 -13.23
C THR A 195 -50.59 -59.99 -14.57
#